data_AF-A0A2P8E5A2-F1
#
_entry.id   AF-A0A2P8E5A2-F1
#
_cell.length_a   1.000
_cell.length_b   1.000
_cell.length_c   1.000
_cell.angle_alpha   90.00
_cell.angle_beta   90.00
_cell.angle_gamma   90.00
#
_symmetry.space_group_name_H-M   'P 1'
#
loop_
_entity.id
_entity.type
_entity.pdbx_description
1 polymer ?
#
loop_
_entity_poly.entity_id
_entity_poly.type
_entity_poly.pdbx_seq_one_letter_code
_entity_poly.pdbx_strand_id
1 'polypeptide(L)'
;MTGPGDSARAADLPGADLRIADQPRPERADAARNRRLLIDAAERLVREHGVAALSMEAVAEAAGVGVGTVYRRFGDLAGLAYALLDAQERVFQEEVLHGPPPVGPGAPPAERLHAFVHRYVERLDNHGELLTTAETMRYQAGAYRLQHLHLSTLISEIDSGLDAEYLAGAILETLAGRLFVHQNTDRGFSAERIKAGLDQLLRGITG
;
A
#
# COMPACT_ATOMS: atom_id res chain seq x y z
N MET A 1 -2.47 -62.05 62.41
CA MET A 1 -3.48 -61.36 61.61
C MET A 1 -2.74 -60.62 60.51
N THR A 2 -2.88 -61.13 59.30
CA THR A 2 -2.25 -60.71 58.04
C THR A 2 -2.78 -59.34 57.57
N GLY A 3 -1.91 -58.49 57.05
CA GLY A 3 -2.27 -57.28 56.33
C GLY A 3 -1.05 -56.60 55.71
N PRO A 4 -0.77 -56.79 54.41
CA PRO A 4 0.32 -56.14 53.67
C PRO A 4 -0.19 -54.88 52.96
N GLY A 5 0.71 -54.01 52.47
CA GLY A 5 0.32 -53.05 51.43
C GLY A 5 1.16 -51.79 51.32
N ASP A 6 2.43 -51.98 50.99
CA ASP A 6 3.31 -50.98 50.40
C ASP A 6 2.78 -50.53 49.02
N SER A 7 2.68 -49.22 48.77
CA SER A 7 2.94 -48.65 47.45
C SER A 7 2.90 -47.12 47.45
N ALA A 8 4.06 -46.56 47.13
CA ALA A 8 4.29 -45.17 46.83
C ALA A 8 3.30 -44.63 45.77
N ARG A 9 2.63 -43.51 46.08
CA ARG A 9 2.02 -42.66 45.05
C ARG A 9 3.08 -41.72 44.50
N ALA A 10 3.52 -42.01 43.28
CA ALA A 10 4.23 -41.08 42.43
C ALA A 10 3.41 -39.78 42.29
N ALA A 11 4.11 -38.65 42.38
CA ALA A 11 3.53 -37.34 42.18
C ALA A 11 2.98 -37.21 40.75
N ASP A 12 1.70 -36.87 40.67
CA ASP A 12 0.95 -36.55 39.46
C ASP A 12 1.47 -35.20 38.94
N LEU A 13 2.28 -35.22 37.88
CA LEU A 13 2.66 -34.00 37.15
C LEU A 13 1.51 -33.64 36.22
N PRO A 14 0.89 -32.46 36.32
CA PRO A 14 -0.14 -32.05 35.39
C PRO A 14 0.48 -31.95 33.99
N GLY A 15 0.03 -32.85 33.10
CA GLY A 15 0.30 -32.80 31.68
C GLY A 15 -0.10 -31.43 31.16
N ALA A 16 0.89 -30.62 30.82
CA ALA A 16 0.71 -29.41 30.05
C ALA A 16 0.19 -29.83 28.68
N ASP A 17 -1.14 -29.84 28.57
CA ASP A 17 -1.88 -30.02 27.33
C ASP A 17 -1.63 -28.77 26.47
N LEU A 18 -0.45 -28.73 25.84
CA LEU A 18 -0.08 -27.76 24.81
C LEU A 18 -0.96 -28.02 23.59
N ARG A 19 -2.18 -27.51 23.65
CA ARG A 19 -3.05 -27.39 22.49
C ARG A 19 -2.37 -26.45 21.51
N ILE A 20 -1.73 -27.04 20.49
CA ILE A 20 -1.34 -26.35 19.26
C ILE A 20 -2.64 -25.81 18.64
N ALA A 21 -2.92 -24.54 18.88
CA ALA A 21 -4.01 -23.83 18.25
C ALA A 21 -3.64 -23.52 16.80
N ASP A 22 -3.77 -24.54 15.94
CA ASP A 22 -3.55 -24.39 14.49
C ASP A 22 -4.77 -24.90 13.70
N GLN A 23 -5.89 -24.20 13.87
CA GLN A 23 -6.95 -24.20 12.86
C GLN A 23 -7.24 -22.75 12.44
N PRO A 24 -7.03 -22.39 11.17
CA PRO A 24 -7.48 -21.10 10.67
C PRO A 24 -9.01 -21.08 10.72
N ARG A 25 -9.56 -20.27 11.63
CA ARG A 25 -11.01 -20.13 11.86
C ARG A 25 -11.76 -19.83 10.54
N PRO A 26 -12.87 -20.53 10.24
CA PRO A 26 -13.71 -20.32 9.05
C PRO A 26 -14.05 -18.85 8.78
N GLU A 27 -14.26 -18.07 9.84
CA GLU A 27 -14.58 -16.63 9.78
C GLU A 27 -13.52 -15.79 9.06
N ARG A 28 -12.22 -16.15 9.13
CA ARG A 28 -11.15 -15.41 8.43
C ARG A 28 -11.21 -15.63 6.93
N ALA A 29 -11.54 -16.84 6.50
CA ALA A 29 -11.69 -17.19 5.10
C ALA A 29 -12.94 -16.53 4.49
N ASP A 30 -14.04 -16.50 5.24
CA ASP A 30 -15.27 -15.82 4.83
C ASP A 30 -15.11 -14.30 4.77
N ALA A 31 -14.42 -13.71 5.75
CA ALA A 31 -14.07 -12.30 5.71
C ALA A 31 -13.23 -11.99 4.46
N ALA A 32 -12.18 -12.77 4.17
CA ALA A 32 -11.33 -12.57 3.00
C ALA A 32 -12.11 -12.69 1.68
N ARG A 33 -12.99 -13.70 1.55
CA ARG A 33 -13.90 -13.84 0.40
C ARG A 33 -14.83 -12.64 0.24
N ASN A 34 -15.44 -12.18 1.34
CA ASN A 34 -16.30 -11.00 1.31
C ASN A 34 -15.54 -9.72 0.93
N ARG A 35 -14.27 -9.59 1.35
CA ARG A 35 -13.42 -8.46 0.90
C ARG A 35 -13.22 -8.51 -0.61
N ARG A 36 -12.92 -9.69 -1.14
CA ARG A 36 -12.64 -9.88 -2.57
C ARG A 36 -13.86 -9.53 -3.42
N LEU A 37 -15.05 -10.00 -3.02
CA LEU A 37 -16.31 -9.66 -3.67
C LEU A 37 -16.53 -8.14 -3.76
N LEU A 38 -16.23 -7.41 -2.69
CA LEU A 38 -16.38 -5.95 -2.65
C LEU A 38 -15.35 -5.23 -3.54
N ILE A 39 -14.07 -5.66 -3.54
CA ILE A 39 -13.10 -5.02 -4.46
C ILE A 39 -13.43 -5.38 -5.91
N ASP A 40 -13.83 -6.61 -6.22
CA ASP A 40 -14.18 -7.00 -7.59
C ASP A 40 -15.38 -6.17 -8.10
N ALA A 41 -16.37 -5.88 -7.24
CA ALA A 41 -17.49 -5.00 -7.58
C ALA A 41 -17.04 -3.55 -7.82
N ALA A 42 -16.19 -3.02 -6.94
CA ALA A 42 -15.65 -1.68 -7.08
C ALA A 42 -14.73 -1.54 -8.32
N GLU A 43 -13.90 -2.54 -8.62
CA GLU A 43 -13.08 -2.61 -9.83
C GLU A 43 -13.94 -2.61 -11.10
N ARG A 44 -15.09 -3.31 -11.09
CA ARG A 44 -16.05 -3.26 -12.21
C ARG A 44 -16.63 -1.86 -12.40
N LEU A 45 -17.09 -1.22 -11.32
CA LEU A 45 -17.64 0.14 -11.38
C LEU A 45 -16.63 1.14 -11.94
N VAL A 46 -15.39 1.12 -11.45
CA VAL A 46 -14.33 2.02 -11.95
C VAL A 46 -14.04 1.76 -13.42
N ARG A 47 -14.03 0.51 -13.86
CA ARG A 47 -13.75 0.16 -15.26
C ARG A 47 -14.88 0.58 -16.22
N GLU A 48 -16.13 0.43 -15.79
CA GLU A 48 -17.30 0.67 -16.64
C GLU A 48 -17.77 2.13 -16.61
N HIS A 49 -17.56 2.83 -15.50
CA HIS A 49 -18.13 4.16 -15.26
C HIS A 49 -17.13 5.20 -14.74
N GLY A 50 -15.84 4.84 -14.62
CA GLY A 50 -14.79 5.72 -14.11
C GLY A 50 -14.82 5.86 -12.59
N VAL A 51 -13.82 6.55 -12.03
CA VAL A 51 -13.68 6.73 -10.56
C VAL A 51 -14.80 7.59 -9.98
N ALA A 52 -15.36 8.51 -10.77
CA ALA A 52 -16.46 9.37 -10.35
C ALA A 52 -17.75 8.60 -9.95
N ALA A 53 -17.93 7.37 -10.45
CA ALA A 53 -19.06 6.52 -10.08
C ALA A 53 -18.84 5.73 -8.78
N LEU A 54 -17.62 5.76 -8.22
CA LEU A 54 -17.27 5.00 -7.04
C LEU A 54 -17.90 5.65 -5.78
N SER A 55 -18.77 4.90 -5.12
CA SER A 55 -19.34 5.27 -3.81
C SER A 55 -19.56 4.02 -2.97
N MET A 56 -19.75 4.20 -1.67
CA MET A 56 -20.01 3.09 -0.74
C MET A 56 -21.32 2.39 -1.09
N GLU A 57 -22.33 3.17 -1.47
CA GLU A 57 -23.66 2.73 -1.88
C GLU A 57 -23.63 1.98 -3.20
N ALA A 58 -22.95 2.52 -4.23
CA ALA A 58 -22.85 1.86 -5.53
C ALA A 58 -22.12 0.51 -5.44
N VAL A 59 -21.07 0.42 -4.62
CA VAL A 59 -20.34 -0.84 -4.41
C VAL A 59 -21.21 -1.85 -3.67
N ALA A 60 -21.98 -1.40 -2.66
CA ALA A 60 -22.92 -2.26 -1.94
C ALA A 60 -23.99 -2.84 -2.88
N GLU A 61 -24.58 -1.98 -3.73
CA GLU A 61 -25.55 -2.37 -4.73
C GLU A 61 -24.96 -3.37 -5.73
N ALA A 62 -23.81 -3.05 -6.33
CA ALA A 62 -23.13 -3.90 -7.31
C ALA A 62 -22.64 -5.25 -6.73
N ALA A 63 -22.44 -5.33 -5.42
CA ALA A 63 -22.06 -6.55 -4.72
C ALA A 63 -23.26 -7.30 -4.10
N GLY A 64 -24.47 -6.73 -4.14
CA GLY A 64 -25.67 -7.33 -3.53
C GLY A 64 -25.61 -7.44 -2.01
N VAL A 65 -24.93 -6.50 -1.34
CA VAL A 65 -24.80 -6.47 0.13
C VAL A 65 -25.37 -5.20 0.74
N GLY A 66 -25.65 -5.20 2.04
CA GLY A 66 -26.00 -3.97 2.76
C GLY A 66 -24.81 -3.00 2.87
N VAL A 67 -25.06 -1.70 2.69
CA VAL A 67 -24.03 -0.65 2.73
C VAL A 67 -23.19 -0.65 4.01
N GLY A 68 -23.80 -0.98 5.16
CA GLY A 68 -23.09 -1.09 6.44
C GLY A 68 -21.97 -2.14 6.43
N THR A 69 -22.05 -3.16 5.56
CA THR A 69 -20.97 -4.15 5.37
C THR A 69 -19.76 -3.53 4.68
N VAL A 70 -19.98 -2.62 3.73
CA VAL A 70 -18.90 -1.89 3.04
C VAL A 70 -18.21 -0.92 4.01
N TYR A 71 -18.99 -0.11 4.75
CA TYR A 71 -18.47 0.80 5.77
C TYR A 71 -17.67 0.07 6.86
N ARG A 72 -18.18 -1.04 7.41
CA ARG A 72 -17.42 -1.84 8.40
C ARG A 72 -16.10 -2.35 7.86
N ARG A 73 -16.02 -2.61 6.55
CA ARG A 73 -14.85 -3.21 5.92
C ARG A 73 -13.78 -2.19 5.55
N PHE A 74 -14.18 -1.03 5.05
CA PHE A 74 -13.25 -0.04 4.47
C PHE A 74 -13.20 1.28 5.24
N GLY A 75 -14.12 1.52 6.18
CA GLY A 75 -14.23 2.77 6.91
C GLY A 75 -14.95 3.83 6.09
N ASP A 76 -14.35 4.24 4.97
CA ASP A 76 -14.86 5.27 4.07
C ASP A 76 -14.45 5.01 2.60
N LEU A 77 -14.79 5.95 1.72
CA LEU A 77 -14.45 5.88 0.31
C LEU A 77 -12.92 5.92 0.08
N ALA A 78 -12.17 6.64 0.91
CA ALA A 78 -10.72 6.72 0.80
C ALA A 78 -10.06 5.38 1.15
N GLY A 79 -10.53 4.70 2.19
CA GLY A 79 -10.09 3.36 2.58
C GLY A 79 -10.45 2.30 1.54
N LEU A 80 -11.61 2.44 0.88
CA LEU A 80 -11.98 1.61 -0.26
C LEU A 80 -11.08 1.86 -1.47
N ALA A 81 -10.85 3.12 -1.85
CA ALA A 81 -9.96 3.50 -2.95
C ALA A 81 -8.52 3.02 -2.71
N TYR A 82 -8.02 3.17 -1.47
CA TYR A 82 -6.73 2.61 -1.07
C TYR A 82 -6.70 1.08 -1.22
N ALA A 83 -7.77 0.39 -0.83
CA ALA A 83 -7.86 -1.06 -0.95
C ALA A 83 -7.87 -1.55 -2.41
N LEU A 84 -8.39 -0.76 -3.36
CA LEU A 84 -8.30 -1.03 -4.80
C LEU A 84 -6.87 -0.91 -5.33
N LEU A 85 -6.06 -0.05 -4.72
CA LEU A 85 -4.67 0.17 -5.12
C LEU A 85 -3.70 -0.87 -4.54
N ASP A 86 -4.12 -1.73 -3.61
CA ASP A 86 -3.24 -2.65 -2.85
C ASP A 86 -2.45 -3.59 -3.75
N ALA A 87 -3.06 -4.14 -4.80
CA ALA A 87 -2.36 -5.04 -5.73
C ALA A 87 -1.27 -4.30 -6.53
N GLN A 88 -1.56 -3.10 -7.01
CA GLN A 88 -0.62 -2.28 -7.77
C GLN A 88 0.50 -1.74 -6.87
N GLU A 89 0.17 -1.40 -5.61
CA GLU A 89 1.17 -1.03 -4.61
C GLU A 89 2.16 -2.16 -4.38
N ARG A 90 1.71 -3.42 -4.26
CA ARG A 90 2.61 -4.56 -4.10
C ARG A 90 3.51 -4.76 -5.31
N VAL A 91 2.99 -4.61 -6.53
CA VAL A 91 3.80 -4.69 -7.75
C VAL A 91 4.88 -3.60 -7.75
N PHE A 92 4.52 -2.37 -7.42
CA PHE A 92 5.46 -1.26 -7.33
C PHE A 92 6.54 -1.50 -6.25
N GLN A 93 6.15 -1.98 -5.08
CA GLN A 93 7.08 -2.31 -4.00
C GLN A 93 8.05 -3.42 -4.41
N GLU A 94 7.55 -4.49 -5.03
CA GLU A 94 8.37 -5.59 -5.52
C GLU A 94 9.39 -5.09 -6.55
N GLU A 95 8.97 -4.21 -7.46
CA GLU A 95 9.84 -3.61 -8.48
C GLU A 95 10.96 -2.75 -7.85
N VAL A 96 10.64 -1.94 -6.84
CA VAL A 96 11.62 -1.10 -6.12
C VAL A 96 12.61 -1.93 -5.29
N LEU A 97 12.14 -3.01 -4.66
CA LEU A 97 12.96 -3.83 -3.77
C LEU A 97 13.77 -4.90 -4.50
N HIS A 98 13.20 -5.48 -5.55
CA HIS A 98 13.70 -6.71 -6.17
C HIS A 98 13.69 -6.66 -7.71
N GLY A 99 13.18 -5.59 -8.32
CA GLY A 99 13.17 -5.41 -9.76
C GLY A 99 14.56 -5.13 -10.35
N PRO A 100 14.65 -5.01 -11.68
CA PRO A 100 15.88 -4.65 -12.35
C PRO A 100 16.27 -3.18 -12.10
N PRO A 101 17.57 -2.84 -12.19
CA PRO A 101 17.99 -1.44 -12.22
C PRO A 101 17.41 -0.71 -13.45
N PRO A 102 17.14 0.60 -13.36
CA PRO A 102 17.46 1.49 -12.24
C PRO A 102 16.37 1.60 -11.16
N VAL A 103 15.16 1.07 -11.35
CA VAL A 103 14.11 1.15 -10.30
C VAL A 103 14.48 0.28 -9.10
N GLY A 104 14.90 -0.95 -9.36
CA GLY A 104 15.39 -1.87 -8.35
C GLY A 104 16.86 -1.66 -7.98
N PRO A 105 17.47 -2.59 -7.22
CA PRO A 105 18.88 -2.51 -6.82
C PRO A 105 19.86 -2.63 -8.01
N GLY A 106 21.08 -2.09 -7.83
CA GLY A 106 22.20 -2.30 -8.76
C GLY A 106 22.58 -1.11 -9.64
N ALA A 107 21.86 0.01 -9.57
CA ALA A 107 22.25 1.29 -10.18
C ALA A 107 22.75 2.31 -9.13
N PRO A 108 23.48 3.36 -9.53
CA PRO A 108 23.85 4.46 -8.65
C PRO A 108 22.63 5.12 -7.95
N PRO A 109 22.76 5.56 -6.68
CA PRO A 109 21.63 6.10 -5.91
C PRO A 109 20.87 7.24 -6.60
N ALA A 110 21.59 8.14 -7.29
CA ALA A 110 20.99 9.21 -8.07
C ALA A 110 20.10 8.68 -9.21
N GLU A 111 20.57 7.71 -10.00
CA GLU A 111 19.77 7.10 -11.06
C GLU A 111 18.52 6.40 -10.51
N ARG A 112 18.66 5.74 -9.36
CA ARG A 112 17.54 5.09 -8.68
C ARG A 112 16.50 6.10 -8.20
N LEU A 113 16.93 7.25 -7.69
CA LEU A 113 16.03 8.32 -7.24
C LEU A 113 15.18 8.86 -8.39
N HIS A 114 15.81 9.14 -9.54
CA HIS A 114 15.11 9.56 -10.76
C HIS A 114 14.16 8.46 -11.27
N ALA A 115 14.61 7.21 -11.31
CA ALA A 115 13.82 6.08 -11.77
C ALA A 115 12.58 5.83 -10.91
N PHE A 116 12.72 5.91 -9.57
CA PHE A 116 11.60 5.81 -8.64
C PHE A 116 10.54 6.87 -8.95
N VAL A 117 10.95 8.13 -9.10
CA VAL A 117 10.05 9.25 -9.35
C VAL A 117 9.33 9.07 -10.69
N HIS A 118 10.04 8.69 -11.76
CA HIS A 118 9.44 8.43 -13.07
C HIS A 118 8.44 7.30 -13.02
N ARG A 119 8.79 6.20 -12.35
CA ARG A 119 7.92 5.03 -12.21
C ARG A 119 6.68 5.34 -11.35
N TYR A 120 6.80 6.25 -10.39
CA TYR A 120 5.67 6.76 -9.62
C TYR A 120 4.76 7.66 -10.49
N VAL A 121 5.33 8.49 -11.35
CA VAL A 121 4.54 9.29 -12.31
C VAL A 121 3.75 8.39 -13.26
N GLU A 122 4.30 7.27 -13.72
CA GLU A 122 3.55 6.29 -14.52
C GLU A 122 2.40 5.65 -13.74
N ARG A 123 2.59 5.41 -12.45
CA ARG A 123 1.50 4.96 -11.58
C ARG A 123 0.42 6.05 -11.45
N LEU A 124 0.80 7.32 -11.32
CA LEU A 124 -0.13 8.44 -11.27
C LEU A 124 -0.90 8.60 -12.59
N ASP A 125 -0.25 8.40 -13.73
CA ASP A 125 -0.90 8.46 -15.05
C ASP A 125 -1.98 7.38 -15.19
N ASN A 126 -1.74 6.18 -14.65
CA ASN A 126 -2.69 5.08 -14.70
C ASN A 126 -3.80 5.17 -13.63
N HIS A 127 -3.54 5.81 -12.48
CA HIS A 127 -4.39 5.70 -11.29
C HIS A 127 -4.61 7.02 -10.52
N GLY A 128 -4.35 8.17 -11.13
CA GLY A 128 -4.33 9.48 -10.47
C GLY A 128 -5.62 9.85 -9.74
N GLU A 129 -6.78 9.54 -10.32
CA GLU A 129 -8.09 9.78 -9.69
C GLU A 129 -8.31 8.91 -8.45
N LEU A 130 -7.94 7.62 -8.50
CA LEU A 130 -8.01 6.73 -7.34
C LEU A 130 -7.03 7.14 -6.24
N LEU A 131 -5.81 7.54 -6.60
CA LEU A 131 -4.81 8.06 -5.66
C LEU A 131 -5.28 9.36 -5.00
N THR A 132 -5.93 10.24 -5.76
CA THR A 132 -6.58 11.46 -5.24
C THR A 132 -7.71 11.11 -4.28
N THR A 133 -8.52 10.11 -4.60
CA THR A 133 -9.61 9.65 -3.72
C THR A 133 -9.07 9.06 -2.42
N ALA A 134 -7.93 8.38 -2.48
CA ALA A 134 -7.24 7.78 -1.34
C ALA A 134 -6.31 8.75 -0.58
N GLU A 135 -6.29 10.05 -0.91
CA GLU A 135 -5.27 10.99 -0.41
C GLU A 135 -5.26 11.10 1.13
N THR A 136 -6.44 11.05 1.77
CA THR A 136 -6.53 11.09 3.25
C THR A 136 -5.91 9.85 3.92
N MET A 137 -5.78 8.74 3.19
CA MET A 137 -5.12 7.52 3.63
C MET A 137 -3.61 7.53 3.39
N ARG A 138 -3.09 8.47 2.58
CA ARG A 138 -1.68 8.52 2.13
C ARG A 138 -0.72 8.35 3.30
N TYR A 139 -0.83 9.19 4.34
CA TYR A 139 0.10 9.17 5.47
C TYR A 139 -0.14 8.01 6.46
N GLN A 140 -1.34 7.41 6.43
CA GLN A 140 -1.68 6.27 7.29
C GLN A 140 -1.21 4.94 6.68
N ALA A 141 -1.07 4.91 5.35
CA ALA A 141 -0.65 3.74 4.59
C ALA A 141 0.77 3.28 4.95
N GLY A 142 0.96 1.96 5.03
CA GLY A 142 2.30 1.37 5.12
C GLY A 142 3.16 1.69 3.91
N ALA A 143 2.53 1.83 2.74
CA ALA A 143 3.15 2.24 1.49
C ALA A 143 3.96 3.54 1.63
N TYR A 144 3.35 4.59 2.19
CA TYR A 144 4.02 5.89 2.35
C TYR A 144 5.27 5.78 3.21
N ARG A 145 5.22 5.03 4.33
CA ARG A 145 6.40 4.85 5.19
C ARG A 145 7.54 4.13 4.48
N LEU A 146 7.24 3.12 3.66
CA LEU A 146 8.25 2.38 2.89
C LEU A 146 8.86 3.26 1.79
N GLN A 147 8.03 4.02 1.07
CA GLN A 147 8.46 4.94 0.03
C GLN A 147 9.33 6.05 0.62
N HIS A 148 8.92 6.63 1.75
CA HIS A 148 9.69 7.63 2.47
C HIS A 148 11.04 7.07 2.91
N LEU A 149 11.06 5.89 3.54
CA LEU A 149 12.31 5.25 3.96
C LEU A 149 13.25 5.03 2.78
N HIS A 150 12.73 4.50 1.67
CA HIS A 150 13.52 4.25 0.46
C HIS A 150 14.16 5.53 -0.09
N LEU A 151 13.38 6.61 -0.22
CA LEU A 151 13.89 7.90 -0.68
C LEU A 151 14.91 8.49 0.28
N SER A 152 14.66 8.44 1.59
CA SER A 152 15.61 8.91 2.59
C SER A 152 16.94 8.15 2.51
N THR A 153 16.91 6.83 2.31
CA THR A 153 18.13 6.02 2.09
C THR A 153 18.88 6.48 0.85
N LEU A 154 18.22 6.59 -0.30
CA LEU A 154 18.87 7.04 -1.54
C LEU A 154 19.47 8.43 -1.40
N ILE A 155 18.76 9.38 -0.80
CA ILE A 155 19.24 10.77 -0.61
C ILE A 155 20.47 10.78 0.31
N SER A 156 20.46 9.97 1.39
CA SER A 156 21.60 9.88 2.32
C SER A 156 22.84 9.25 1.67
N GLU A 157 22.64 8.31 0.74
CA GLU A 157 23.72 7.70 -0.05
C GLU A 157 24.30 8.66 -1.11
N ILE A 158 23.48 9.58 -1.63
CA ILE A 158 23.92 10.63 -2.57
C ILE A 158 24.75 11.68 -1.83
N ASP A 159 24.19 12.26 -0.76
CA ASP A 159 24.86 13.24 0.09
C ASP A 159 24.36 13.17 1.53
N SER A 160 25.20 12.66 2.42
CA SER A 160 24.93 12.55 3.86
C SER A 160 24.77 13.89 4.58
N GLY A 161 25.10 15.02 3.95
CA GLY A 161 24.90 16.37 4.48
C GLY A 161 23.49 16.92 4.27
N LEU A 162 22.65 16.26 3.46
CA LEU A 162 21.27 16.68 3.20
C LEU A 162 20.31 16.21 4.29
N ASP A 163 19.24 16.99 4.51
CA ASP A 163 18.10 16.55 5.33
C ASP A 163 17.24 15.55 4.55
N ALA A 164 17.69 14.29 4.53
CA ALA A 164 17.09 13.21 3.75
C ALA A 164 15.66 12.87 4.17
N GLU A 165 15.30 13.09 5.44
CA GLU A 165 13.94 12.86 5.92
C GLU A 165 13.00 13.93 5.35
N TYR A 166 13.36 15.20 5.50
CA TYR A 166 12.57 16.30 4.96
C TYR A 166 12.43 16.23 3.43
N LEU A 167 13.54 15.99 2.72
CA LEU A 167 13.55 15.94 1.26
C LEU A 167 12.74 14.77 0.71
N ALA A 168 12.74 13.60 1.36
CA ALA A 168 11.89 12.48 0.98
C ALA A 168 10.41 12.84 1.04
N GLY A 169 9.98 13.47 2.15
CA GLY A 169 8.61 13.98 2.28
C GLY A 169 8.27 15.02 1.20
N ALA A 170 9.16 15.99 0.97
CA ALA A 170 8.97 17.02 -0.04
C ALA A 170 8.83 16.44 -1.46
N ILE A 171 9.65 15.46 -1.83
CA ILE A 171 9.54 14.75 -3.11
C ILE A 171 8.20 14.02 -3.19
N LEU A 172 7.80 13.30 -2.15
CA LEU A 172 6.52 12.58 -2.15
C LEU A 172 5.33 13.54 -2.29
N GLU A 173 5.38 14.76 -1.76
CA GLU A 173 4.32 15.77 -1.98
C GLU A 173 4.22 16.22 -3.44
N THR A 174 5.33 16.26 -4.17
CA THR A 174 5.29 16.52 -5.62
C THR A 174 4.63 15.37 -6.41
N LEU A 175 4.50 14.21 -5.78
CA LEU A 175 3.83 13.01 -6.28
C LEU A 175 2.42 12.83 -5.69
N ALA A 176 1.79 13.90 -5.20
CA ALA A 176 0.41 13.86 -4.74
C ALA A 176 -0.55 13.60 -5.89
N GLY A 177 -1.55 12.72 -5.69
CA GLY A 177 -2.53 12.38 -6.72
C GLY A 177 -3.28 13.62 -7.20
N ARG A 178 -3.72 14.44 -6.23
CA ARG A 178 -4.40 15.70 -6.51
C ARG A 178 -3.55 16.69 -7.33
N LEU A 179 -2.25 16.76 -7.06
CA LEU A 179 -1.35 17.65 -7.80
C LEU A 179 -1.17 17.15 -9.24
N PHE A 180 -0.97 15.85 -9.41
CA PHE A 180 -0.85 15.24 -10.74
C PHE A 180 -2.13 15.46 -11.57
N VAL A 181 -3.31 15.20 -11.02
CA VAL A 181 -4.60 15.41 -11.72
C VAL A 181 -4.76 16.87 -12.13
N HIS A 182 -4.45 17.83 -11.25
CA HIS A 182 -4.48 19.25 -11.61
C HIS A 182 -3.51 19.58 -12.76
N GLN A 183 -2.27 19.08 -12.71
CA GLN A 183 -1.28 19.31 -13.76
C GLN A 183 -1.68 18.66 -15.09
N ASN A 184 -2.20 17.44 -15.05
CA ASN A 184 -2.54 16.67 -16.24
C ASN A 184 -3.86 17.16 -16.86
N THR A 185 -4.93 17.20 -16.08
CA THR A 185 -6.29 17.48 -16.57
C THR A 185 -6.54 18.98 -16.74
N ASP A 186 -6.22 19.80 -15.73
CA ASP A 186 -6.55 21.24 -15.79
C ASP A 186 -5.51 22.05 -16.57
N ARG A 187 -4.24 21.62 -16.53
CA ARG A 187 -3.12 22.33 -17.16
C ARG A 187 -2.61 21.67 -18.44
N GLY A 188 -3.07 20.46 -18.77
CA GLY A 188 -2.71 19.74 -19.99
C GLY A 188 -1.25 19.26 -20.03
N PHE A 189 -0.62 19.03 -18.87
CA PHE A 189 0.76 18.54 -18.83
C PHE A 189 0.79 17.03 -19.06
N SER A 190 1.57 16.57 -20.04
CA SER A 190 1.84 15.15 -20.24
C SER A 190 2.66 14.57 -19.08
N ALA A 191 2.56 13.26 -18.86
CA ALA A 191 3.42 12.55 -17.90
C ALA A 191 4.91 12.84 -18.16
N GLU A 192 5.34 12.84 -19.42
CA GLU A 192 6.72 13.17 -19.81
C GLU A 192 7.13 14.59 -19.43
N ARG A 193 6.23 15.58 -19.56
CA ARG A 193 6.51 16.95 -19.10
C ARG A 193 6.65 17.00 -17.58
N ILE A 194 5.83 16.27 -16.84
CA ILE A 194 5.86 16.20 -15.38
C ILE A 194 7.17 15.55 -14.91
N LYS A 195 7.54 14.39 -15.49
CA LYS A 195 8.83 13.72 -15.26
C LYS A 195 10.00 14.67 -15.51
N ALA A 196 10.03 15.33 -16.66
CA ALA A 196 11.09 16.27 -17.00
C ALA A 196 11.18 17.46 -16.03
N GLY A 197 10.05 17.94 -15.49
CA GLY A 197 10.00 18.98 -14.46
C GLY A 197 10.57 18.50 -13.11
N LEU A 198 10.19 17.29 -12.70
CA LEU A 198 10.70 16.66 -11.48
C LEU A 198 12.20 16.37 -11.58
N ASP A 199 12.71 15.99 -12.76
CA ASP A 199 14.16 15.86 -12.98
C ASP A 199 14.89 17.18 -12.73
N GLN A 200 14.27 18.32 -13.05
CA GLN A 200 14.89 19.63 -12.75
C GLN A 200 14.97 19.90 -11.26
N LEU A 201 13.95 19.48 -10.50
CA LEU A 201 13.93 19.58 -9.04
C LEU A 201 15.00 18.66 -8.43
N LEU A 202 15.10 17.43 -8.92
CA LEU A 202 16.02 16.42 -8.39
C LEU A 202 17.50 16.75 -8.63
N ARG A 203 17.84 17.53 -9.67
CA ARG A 203 19.23 18.00 -9.89
C ARG A 203 19.84 18.73 -8.69
N GLY A 204 19.02 19.42 -7.89
CA GLY A 204 19.50 20.06 -6.66
C GLY A 204 19.98 19.07 -5.58
N ILE A 205 19.61 17.80 -5.71
CA ILE A 205 19.99 16.69 -4.82
C ILE A 205 21.07 15.83 -5.47
N THR A 206 20.94 15.54 -6.77
CA THR A 206 21.77 14.55 -7.46
C THR A 206 23.10 15.07 -8.01
N GLY A 207 23.29 16.40 -8.07
CA GLY A 207 24.53 17.03 -8.58
C GLY A 207 24.43 17.40 -10.06
#